data_AF-A0A7X9A2V6-F1
#
_entry.id   AF-A0A7X9A2V6-F1
#
_cell.length_a   1.000
_cell.length_b   1.000
_cell.length_c   1.000
_cell.angle_alpha   90.00
_cell.angle_beta   90.00
_cell.angle_gamma   90.00
#
_symmetry.space_group_name_H-M   'P 1'
#
loop_
_entity.id
_entity.type
_entity.pdbx_description
1 polymer ?
#
loop_
_entity_poly.entity_id
_entity_poly.type
_entity_poly.pdbx_seq_one_letter_code
_entity_poly.pdbx_strand_id
1 'polypeptide(L)' 'MNIDTEGAEVENISIQGFEGLLVNKDQHITIVWHNESHIFLLMIHAQELDNTDVLAIAESVTLQE' A
#
# COMPACT_ATOMS: atom_id res chain seq x y z
N MET A 1 3.40 -13.75 2.23
CA MET A 1 2.46 -12.92 3.02
C MET A 1 1.06 -13.32 2.57
N ASN A 2 0.20 -13.82 3.46
CA ASN A 2 -1.15 -14.26 3.08
C ASN A 2 -2.13 -13.18 3.56
N ILE A 3 -2.70 -12.44 2.61
CA ILE A 3 -3.76 -11.45 2.86
C ILE A 3 -5.09 -12.10 2.48
N ASP A 4 -6.14 -11.86 3.27
CA ASP A 4 -7.50 -12.29 2.95
C ASP A 4 -8.01 -11.50 1.72
N THR A 5 -8.18 -12.18 0.59
CA THR A 5 -8.49 -11.56 -0.71
C THR A 5 -9.94 -11.76 -1.19
N GLU A 6 -10.81 -12.39 -0.39
CA GLU A 6 -12.20 -12.57 -0.82
C GLU A 6 -12.88 -11.20 -0.98
N GLY A 7 -13.28 -10.86 -2.21
CA GLY A 7 -13.90 -9.57 -2.56
C GLY A 7 -12.95 -8.37 -2.62
N ALA A 8 -11.63 -8.58 -2.54
CA ALA A 8 -10.64 -7.50 -2.63
C ALA A 8 -10.04 -7.40 -4.03
N GLU A 9 -9.83 -6.17 -4.52
CA GLU A 9 -8.93 -5.90 -5.63
C GLU A 9 -7.50 -5.89 -5.09
N VAL A 10 -6.66 -6.75 -5.67
CA VAL A 10 -5.27 -6.93 -5.24
C VAL A 10 -4.36 -6.66 -6.42
N GLU A 11 -3.43 -5.73 -6.23
CA GLU A 11 -2.47 -5.31 -7.26
C GLU A 11 -1.04 -5.37 -6.71
N ASN A 12 -0.15 -6.01 -7.48
CA ASN A 12 1.28 -5.90 -7.21
C ASN A 12 1.77 -4.54 -7.67
N ILE A 13 2.41 -3.81 -6.77
CA ILE A 13 2.93 -2.46 -7.04
C ILE A 13 4.43 -2.43 -6.77
N SER A 14 5.10 -1.37 -7.23
CA SER A 14 6.46 -1.06 -6.80
C SER A 14 6.50 0.32 -6.18
N ILE A 15 7.08 0.42 -4.98
CA ILE A 15 7.29 1.69 -4.28
C ILE A 15 8.79 1.85 -4.11
N GLN A 16 9.33 2.92 -4.71
CA GLN A 16 10.76 3.26 -4.62
C GLN A 16 11.69 2.10 -5.05
N GLY A 17 11.25 1.29 -6.02
CA GLY A 17 12.02 0.15 -6.55
C GLY A 17 11.87 -1.15 -5.76
N PHE A 18 11.08 -1.17 -4.67
CA PHE A 18 10.79 -2.38 -3.91
C PHE A 18 9.40 -2.91 -4.21
N GLU A 19 9.22 -4.23 -4.07
CA GLU A 19 7.92 -4.88 -4.27
C GLU A 19 6.96 -4.56 -3.12
N GLY A 20 5.69 -4.36 -3.49
CA GLY A 20 4.62 -4.13 -2.56
C GLY A 20 3.29 -4.70 -3.07
N LEU A 21 2.29 -4.62 -2.20
CA LEU A 21 0.96 -5.11 -2.47
C LEU A 21 -0.05 -4.04 -2.08
N LEU A 22 -0.89 -3.63 -3.04
CA LEU A 22 -2.06 -2.81 -2.82
C LEU A 22 -3.28 -3.74 -2.72
N VAL A 23 -4.05 -3.56 -1.66
CA VAL A 23 -5.30 -4.28 -1.42
C VAL A 23 -6.39 -3.25 -1.21
N ASN A 24 -7.34 -3.21 -2.12
CA ASN A 24 -8.54 -2.41 -2.00
C ASN A 24 -9.71 -3.35 -1.70
N LYS A 25 -10.28 -3.23 -0.50
CA LYS A 25 -11.45 -3.98 -0.07
C LYS A 25 -12.44 -3.01 0.56
N ASP A 26 -13.61 -2.89 -0.06
CA ASP A 26 -14.65 -1.93 0.33
C ASP A 26 -14.15 -0.47 0.31
N GLN A 27 -14.17 0.20 1.47
CA GLN A 27 -13.64 1.57 1.66
C GLN A 27 -12.27 1.54 2.34
N HIS A 28 -11.52 0.45 2.25
CA HIS A 28 -10.19 0.34 2.86
C HIS A 28 -9.15 0.03 1.79
N ILE A 29 -8.19 0.94 1.66
CA ILE A 29 -6.99 0.73 0.84
C ILE A 29 -5.85 0.44 1.82
N THR A 30 -5.24 -0.73 1.64
CA THR A 30 -4.06 -1.15 2.37
C THR A 30 -2.90 -1.28 1.41
N ILE A 31 -1.80 -0.60 1.70
CA ILE A 31 -0.54 -0.80 1.00
C ILE A 31 0.48 -1.38 1.99
N VAL A 32 1.08 -2.50 1.62
CA VAL A 32 2.23 -3.07 2.32
C VAL A 32 3.41 -3.16 1.36
N TRP A 33 4.56 -2.65 1.78
CA TRP A 33 5.80 -2.75 1.02
C TRP A 33 6.97 -2.83 2.00
N HIS A 34 8.15 -3.08 1.49
CA HIS A 34 9.35 -3.12 2.31
C HIS A 34 10.50 -2.41 1.61
N ASN A 35 11.56 -2.10 2.34
CA ASN A 35 12.88 -1.88 1.75
C ASN A 35 13.84 -2.96 2.27
N GLU A 36 15.15 -2.73 2.21
CA GLU A 36 16.14 -3.70 2.70
C GLU A 36 16.08 -3.94 4.22
N SER A 37 15.56 -3.00 5.01
CA SER A 37 15.65 -3.01 6.47
C SER A 37 14.30 -2.87 7.19
N HIS A 38 13.25 -2.42 6.51
CA HIS A 38 11.97 -2.06 7.12
C HIS A 38 10.79 -2.59 6.31
N ILE A 39 9.70 -2.89 7.00
CA ILE A 39 8.39 -3.15 6.40
C ILE A 39 7.50 -1.95 6.74
N PHE A 40 6.78 -1.47 5.73
CA PHE A 40 5.83 -0.37 5.85
C PHE A 40 4.41 -0.88 5.64
N LEU A 41 3.49 -0.31 6.40
CA LEU A 41 2.06 -0.58 6.30
C LEU A 41 1.33 0.77 6.30
N LEU A 42 0.59 1.03 5.23
CA LEU A 42 -0.32 2.17 5.10
C LEU A 42 -1.75 1.63 5.02
N MET A 43 -2.60 2.05 5.94
CA MET A 43 -4.02 1.70 5.97
C MET A 43 -4.83 2.98 5.95
N ILE A 44 -5.68 3.13 4.94
CA ILE A 44 -6.53 4.31 4.75
C ILE A 44 -7.98 3.88 4.62
N HIS A 45 -8.85 4.61 5.31
CA HIS A 45 -10.28 4.57 5.04
C HIS A 45 -10.60 5.53 3.89
N ALA A 46 -10.77 4.97 2.71
CA ALA A 46 -10.82 5.62 1.41
C ALA A 46 -12.21 6.20 1.08
N GLN A 47 -12.70 7.15 1.89
CA GLN A 47 -13.93 7.88 1.53
C GLN A 47 -13.71 8.90 0.41
N GLU A 48 -12.53 9.51 0.34
CA GLU A 48 -12.20 10.60 -0.59
C GLU A 48 -10.88 10.40 -1.33
N LEU A 49 -10.15 9.32 -1.04
CA LEU A 49 -8.84 9.02 -1.65
C LEU A 49 -8.95 7.74 -2.46
N ASP A 50 -8.47 7.77 -3.69
CA ASP A 50 -8.41 6.58 -4.54
C ASP A 50 -7.05 5.87 -4.45
N ASN A 51 -6.90 4.73 -5.15
CA ASN A 51 -5.64 3.98 -5.15
C ASN A 51 -4.43 4.83 -5.58
N THR A 52 -4.61 5.79 -6.48
CA THR A 52 -3.55 6.68 -7.00
C THR A 52 -3.09 7.63 -5.90
N ASP A 53 -4.03 8.24 -5.18
CA ASP A 53 -3.71 9.14 -4.07
C ASP A 53 -2.97 8.40 -2.95
N VAL A 54 -3.45 7.20 -2.60
CA VAL A 54 -2.84 6.37 -1.55
C VAL A 54 -1.45 5.88 -1.96
N LEU A 55 -1.26 5.55 -3.24
CA LEU A 55 0.05 5.20 -3.79
C LEU A 55 1.02 6.38 -3.71
N ALA A 56 0.59 7.59 -4.07
CA ALA A 56 1.42 8.80 -3.97
C ALA A 56 1.84 9.10 -2.52
N ILE A 57 0.97 8.85 -1.53
CA ILE A 57 1.33 8.94 -0.10
C ILE A 57 2.44 7.93 0.21
N ALA A 58 2.30 6.68 -0.21
CA ALA A 58 3.31 5.65 0.04
C ALA A 58 4.65 5.97 -0.64
N GLU A 59 4.64 6.49 -1.86
CA GLU A 59 5.85 6.94 -2.58
C GLU A 59 6.54 8.13 -1.91
N SER A 60 5.80 8.96 -1.17
CA SER A 60 6.36 10.12 -0.45
C SER A 60 7.08 9.76 0.86
N VAL A 61 6.94 8.54 1.36
CA VAL A 61 7.56 8.11 2.63
C VAL A 61 9.07 8.05 2.47
N THR A 62 9.79 8.80 3.30
CA THR A 62 11.25 8.80 3.36
C THR A 62 11.71 8.63 4.81
N LEU A 63 12.85 7.96 5.01
CA LEU A 63 13.49 7.85 6.31
C LEU A 63 14.45 9.03 6.49
N GLN A 64 14.39 9.70 7.64
CA GLN A 64 15.41 10.68 8.01
C GLN A 64 16.56 9.98 8.73
N GLU A 65 17.80 10.29 8.32
CA GLU A 65 19.04 9.81 8.94
C GLU A 65 19.37 10.56 10.24
#